data_AF-A0A0R1SJM6-F1
#
_entry.id   AF-A0A0R1SJM6-F1
#
_cell.length_a   1.000
_cell.length_b   1.000
_cell.length_c   1.000
_cell.angle_alpha   90.00
_cell.angle_beta   90.00
_cell.angle_gamma   90.00
#
_symmetry.space_group_name_H-M   'P 1'
#
loop_
_entity.id
_entity.type
_entity.pdbx_description
1 polymer ?
#
loop_
_entity_poly.entity_id
_entity_poly.type
_entity_poly.pdbx_seq_one_letter_code
_entity_poly.pdbx_strand_id
1 'polypeptide(L)'
;MWGAAASLNDILITQFKSIFQLSNLASAYVQSAFSLGYFLMAIPASWLIKKTSYKLTIIIGLLLYLVGCVLFFPASAAATYGFFLVALFVLATGLTVIETAADTDSALLGPEKQRTLRLNISQTFLPFGSIAGILLGKYLIFSGGENLDEQLSKLSGSARIRFGEQALQKTLQPYKYLVMVIAIMIILFLITQFPSGKPKQKDDTPKANLGQTVIQLLKNHNFTYGMFTLFMYVGLQVSVWSFTIRLALNLDHSINERTSSNFVIGSYVAFFIGRIIADYLMKKFPHLKVLLWYSILGFAAIGYMMIDRSFDGVYVAILISGLMGPGYATIYTETLGFIKDARQTETAGAMLVMMVVGGGVWPAIQGWVADATGSMTISFAVHFLTFGAMIIYAYHYIKHPFNGLTGE
;
A
#
# COMPACT_ATOMS: atom_id res chain seq x y z
N MET A 1 6.34 8.42 -5.57
CA MET A 1 5.74 7.75 -6.76
C MET A 1 4.72 6.71 -6.37
N TRP A 2 5.11 5.73 -5.54
CA TRP A 2 4.23 4.66 -5.09
C TRP A 2 2.91 5.15 -4.48
N GLY A 3 2.99 6.05 -3.50
CA GLY A 3 1.81 6.60 -2.85
C GLY A 3 0.87 7.30 -3.83
N ALA A 4 1.42 8.03 -4.80
CA ALA A 4 0.63 8.69 -5.84
C ALA A 4 -0.07 7.66 -6.74
N ALA A 5 0.62 6.57 -7.09
CA ALA A 5 0.07 5.46 -7.87
C ALA A 5 -1.14 4.84 -7.18
N ALA A 6 -0.97 4.44 -5.91
CA ALA A 6 -1.99 3.79 -5.12
C ALA A 6 -3.22 4.71 -4.94
N SER A 7 -3.02 5.97 -4.57
CA SER A 7 -4.12 6.93 -4.42
C SER A 7 -4.85 7.22 -5.74
N LEU A 8 -4.14 7.31 -6.87
CA LEU A 8 -4.77 7.48 -8.19
C LEU A 8 -5.52 6.22 -8.64
N ASN A 9 -5.05 5.04 -8.24
CA ASN A 9 -5.73 3.78 -8.51
C ASN A 9 -7.10 3.72 -7.80
N ASP A 10 -7.17 4.09 -6.53
CA ASP A 10 -8.44 4.09 -5.78
C ASP A 10 -9.48 5.03 -6.42
N ILE A 11 -9.03 6.18 -6.92
CA ILE A 11 -9.89 7.14 -7.62
C ILE A 11 -10.33 6.58 -8.97
N LEU A 12 -9.43 5.96 -9.74
CA LEU A 12 -9.78 5.31 -11.02
C LEU A 12 -10.88 4.27 -10.86
N ILE A 13 -10.76 3.38 -9.87
CA ILE A 13 -11.72 2.30 -9.64
C ILE A 13 -13.13 2.87 -9.45
N THR A 14 -13.23 3.95 -8.68
CA THR A 14 -14.50 4.65 -8.42
C THR A 14 -15.08 5.22 -9.71
N GLN A 15 -14.28 5.89 -10.53
CA GLN A 15 -14.75 6.47 -11.81
C GLN A 15 -15.13 5.41 -12.83
N PHE A 16 -14.35 4.32 -12.96
CA PHE A 16 -14.67 3.23 -13.88
C PHE A 16 -15.99 2.54 -13.53
N LYS A 17 -16.28 2.39 -12.23
CA LYS A 17 -17.56 1.85 -11.78
C LYS A 17 -18.73 2.68 -12.32
N SER A 18 -18.64 4.00 -12.21
CA SER A 18 -19.67 4.93 -12.67
C SER A 18 -19.79 4.99 -14.20
N ILE A 19 -18.65 5.09 -14.91
CA ILE A 19 -18.61 5.25 -16.38
C ILE A 19 -19.11 3.99 -17.10
N PHE A 20 -18.63 2.81 -16.68
CA PHE A 20 -18.97 1.54 -17.34
C PHE A 20 -20.20 0.84 -16.74
N GLN A 21 -20.92 1.50 -15.80
CA GLN A 21 -22.02 0.89 -15.03
C GLN A 21 -21.65 -0.50 -14.49
N LEU A 22 -20.44 -0.62 -13.95
CA LEU A 22 -19.93 -1.91 -13.51
C LEU A 22 -20.78 -2.42 -12.35
N SER A 23 -21.16 -3.69 -12.42
CA SER A 23 -21.70 -4.37 -11.25
C SER A 23 -20.67 -4.37 -10.11
N ASN A 24 -21.14 -4.53 -8.88
CA ASN A 24 -20.23 -4.66 -7.73
C ASN A 24 -19.22 -5.80 -7.92
N LEU A 25 -19.62 -6.88 -8.61
CA LEU A 25 -18.74 -7.98 -8.97
C LEU A 25 -17.64 -7.55 -9.94
N ALA A 26 -17.99 -6.77 -10.98
CA ALA A 26 -17.00 -6.22 -11.89
C ALA A 26 -16.01 -5.28 -11.18
N SER A 27 -16.49 -4.40 -10.30
CA SER A 27 -15.62 -3.54 -9.48
C SER A 27 -14.67 -4.35 -8.58
N ALA A 28 -15.17 -5.47 -8.02
CA ALA A 28 -14.34 -6.38 -7.25
C ALA A 28 -13.24 -7.05 -8.09
N TYR A 29 -13.47 -7.33 -9.39
CA TYR A 29 -12.41 -7.84 -10.27
C TYR A 29 -11.28 -6.83 -10.48
N VAL A 30 -11.57 -5.53 -10.53
CA VAL A 30 -10.52 -4.49 -10.64
C VAL A 30 -9.61 -4.51 -9.42
N GLN A 31 -10.20 -4.48 -8.21
CA GLN A 31 -9.44 -4.58 -6.97
C GLN A 31 -8.66 -5.90 -6.90
N SER A 32 -9.31 -7.01 -7.29
CA SER A 32 -8.70 -8.34 -7.31
C SER A 32 -7.52 -8.40 -8.27
N ALA A 33 -7.61 -7.82 -9.47
CA ALA A 33 -6.53 -7.80 -10.45
C ALA A 33 -5.31 -7.03 -9.92
N PHE A 34 -5.54 -5.90 -9.27
CA PHE A 34 -4.48 -5.13 -8.61
C PHE A 34 -3.80 -5.95 -7.50
N SER A 35 -4.58 -6.47 -6.55
CA SER A 35 -4.05 -7.28 -5.43
C SER A 35 -3.40 -8.59 -5.89
N LEU A 36 -3.92 -9.22 -6.93
CA LEU A 36 -3.35 -10.43 -7.52
C LEU A 36 -2.01 -10.15 -8.20
N GLY A 37 -1.85 -8.97 -8.83
CA GLY A 37 -0.56 -8.49 -9.33
C GLY A 37 0.50 -8.49 -8.23
N TYR A 38 0.19 -7.91 -7.06
CA TYR A 38 1.05 -7.94 -5.87
C TYR A 38 1.41 -9.34 -5.41
N PHE A 39 0.41 -10.19 -5.30
CA PHE A 39 0.62 -11.53 -4.77
C PHE A 39 1.44 -12.41 -5.73
N LEU A 40 1.10 -12.41 -7.02
CA LEU A 40 1.71 -13.31 -7.99
C LEU A 40 3.10 -12.85 -8.42
N MET A 41 3.34 -11.54 -8.53
CA MET A 41 4.56 -11.01 -9.17
C MET A 41 5.70 -10.76 -8.19
N ALA A 42 5.47 -10.79 -6.88
CA ALA A 42 6.53 -10.61 -5.90
C ALA A 42 7.56 -11.75 -5.95
N ILE A 43 7.13 -13.02 -6.07
CA ILE A 43 8.04 -14.17 -6.17
C ILE A 43 8.89 -14.11 -7.47
N PRO A 44 8.30 -13.91 -8.67
CA PRO A 44 9.06 -13.61 -9.89
C PRO A 44 10.01 -12.42 -9.75
N ALA A 45 9.60 -11.36 -9.07
CA ALA A 45 10.47 -10.22 -8.79
C ALA A 45 11.70 -10.65 -7.98
N SER A 46 11.56 -11.48 -6.95
CA SER A 46 12.70 -12.02 -6.19
C SER A 46 13.67 -12.81 -7.06
N TRP A 47 13.15 -13.61 -8.00
CA TRP A 47 13.97 -14.37 -8.94
C TRP A 47 14.76 -13.43 -9.88
N LEU A 48 14.12 -12.35 -10.34
CA LEU A 48 14.76 -11.33 -11.16
C LEU A 48 15.88 -10.62 -10.38
N ILE A 49 15.65 -10.26 -9.11
CA ILE A 49 16.67 -9.67 -8.23
C ILE A 49 17.86 -10.61 -8.07
N LYS A 50 17.60 -11.90 -7.80
CA LYS A 50 18.65 -12.92 -7.63
C LYS A 50 19.53 -13.05 -8.87
N LYS A 51 18.93 -13.05 -10.06
CA LYS A 51 19.65 -13.15 -11.34
C LYS A 51 20.37 -11.88 -11.76
N THR A 52 19.89 -10.72 -11.35
CA THR A 52 20.38 -9.42 -11.85
C THR A 52 20.95 -8.56 -10.74
N SER A 53 20.35 -7.41 -10.44
CA SER A 53 20.67 -6.51 -9.33
C SER A 53 19.39 -5.80 -8.85
N TYR A 54 19.40 -5.24 -7.64
CA TYR A 54 18.30 -4.42 -7.14
C TYR A 54 18.02 -3.24 -8.08
N LYS A 55 19.06 -2.50 -8.46
CA LYS A 55 18.98 -1.38 -9.41
C LYS A 55 18.31 -1.77 -10.73
N LEU A 56 18.76 -2.85 -11.37
CA LEU A 56 18.20 -3.27 -12.66
C LEU A 56 16.74 -3.72 -12.51
N THR A 57 16.42 -4.40 -11.41
CA THR A 57 15.04 -4.82 -11.11
C THR A 57 14.12 -3.62 -10.91
N ILE A 58 14.56 -2.58 -10.19
CA ILE A 58 13.79 -1.33 -10.04
C ILE A 58 13.53 -0.68 -11.40
N ILE A 59 14.54 -0.63 -12.30
CA ILE A 59 14.37 -0.07 -13.65
C ILE A 59 13.36 -0.90 -14.46
N ILE A 60 13.45 -2.23 -14.42
CA ILE A 60 12.48 -3.11 -15.10
C ILE A 60 11.07 -2.88 -14.56
N GLY A 61 10.92 -2.77 -13.24
CA GLY A 61 9.64 -2.45 -12.61
C GLY A 61 9.09 -1.09 -13.03
N LEU A 62 9.95 -0.05 -13.10
CA LEU A 62 9.58 1.28 -13.60
C LEU A 62 9.15 1.25 -15.07
N LEU A 63 9.80 0.45 -15.92
CA LEU A 63 9.40 0.26 -17.31
C LEU A 63 8.04 -0.44 -17.44
N LEU A 64 7.82 -1.52 -16.67
CA LEU A 64 6.52 -2.19 -16.62
C LEU A 64 5.43 -1.24 -16.13
N TYR A 65 5.74 -0.42 -15.12
CA TYR A 65 4.82 0.58 -14.61
C TYR A 65 4.49 1.63 -15.68
N LEU A 66 5.50 2.15 -16.38
CA LEU A 66 5.33 3.07 -17.50
C LEU A 66 4.43 2.49 -18.59
N VAL A 67 4.67 1.23 -18.98
CA VAL A 67 3.86 0.53 -19.98
C VAL A 67 2.41 0.41 -19.52
N GLY A 68 2.16 0.03 -18.26
CA GLY A 68 0.81 -0.03 -17.70
C GLY A 68 0.07 1.31 -17.79
N CYS A 69 0.76 2.41 -17.47
CA CYS A 69 0.17 3.75 -17.57
C CYS A 69 -0.10 4.19 -19.01
N VAL A 70 0.80 3.85 -19.95
CA VAL A 70 0.61 4.14 -21.37
C VAL A 70 -0.55 3.33 -21.95
N LEU A 71 -0.75 2.08 -21.51
CA LEU A 71 -1.84 1.21 -21.94
C LEU A 71 -3.24 1.74 -21.55
N PHE A 72 -3.35 2.61 -20.55
CA PHE A 72 -4.65 3.22 -20.24
C PHE A 72 -5.18 4.17 -21.32
N PHE A 73 -4.31 4.83 -22.09
CA PHE A 73 -4.73 5.73 -23.17
C PHE A 73 -5.42 4.99 -24.33
N PRO A 74 -4.86 3.91 -24.92
CA PRO A 74 -5.56 3.12 -25.92
C PRO A 74 -6.74 2.35 -25.33
N ALA A 75 -6.70 1.92 -24.05
CA ALA A 75 -7.86 1.31 -23.39
C ALA A 75 -9.06 2.25 -23.29
N SER A 76 -8.80 3.52 -23.05
CA SER A 76 -9.81 4.57 -23.08
C SER A 76 -10.41 4.77 -24.46
N ALA A 77 -9.57 4.86 -25.49
CA ALA A 77 -10.02 5.01 -26.87
C ALA A 77 -10.83 3.80 -27.35
N ALA A 78 -10.46 2.59 -26.92
CA ALA A 78 -11.18 1.36 -27.23
C ALA A 78 -12.44 1.15 -26.38
N ALA A 79 -12.67 1.98 -25.35
CA ALA A 79 -13.78 1.91 -24.41
C ALA A 79 -14.10 0.49 -23.87
N THR A 80 -13.08 -0.37 -23.73
CA THR A 80 -13.25 -1.79 -23.41
C THR A 80 -12.70 -2.12 -22.03
N TYR A 81 -13.58 -2.53 -21.11
CA TYR A 81 -13.26 -2.87 -19.72
C TYR A 81 -12.13 -3.91 -19.58
N GLY A 82 -12.10 -4.94 -20.43
CA GLY A 82 -11.05 -5.97 -20.40
C GLY A 82 -9.64 -5.41 -20.65
N PHE A 83 -9.51 -4.43 -21.55
CA PHE A 83 -8.20 -3.84 -21.86
C PHE A 83 -7.71 -2.95 -20.71
N PHE A 84 -8.62 -2.30 -19.98
CA PHE A 84 -8.33 -1.60 -18.73
C PHE A 84 -7.82 -2.55 -17.64
N LEU A 85 -8.43 -3.73 -17.47
CA LEU A 85 -7.96 -4.73 -16.51
C LEU A 85 -6.54 -5.22 -16.82
N VAL A 86 -6.21 -5.43 -18.11
CA VAL A 86 -4.85 -5.79 -18.53
C VAL A 86 -3.88 -4.66 -18.20
N ALA A 87 -4.20 -3.41 -18.53
CA ALA A 87 -3.38 -2.24 -18.20
C ALA A 87 -3.12 -2.12 -16.69
N LEU A 88 -4.17 -2.32 -15.88
CA LEU A 88 -4.11 -2.32 -14.42
C LEU A 88 -3.21 -3.43 -13.87
N PHE A 89 -3.31 -4.64 -14.43
CA PHE A 89 -2.49 -5.77 -14.01
C PHE A 89 -1.00 -5.56 -14.34
N VAL A 90 -0.69 -5.02 -15.52
CA VAL A 90 0.69 -4.67 -15.91
C VAL A 90 1.24 -3.57 -15.01
N LEU A 91 0.42 -2.56 -14.69
CA LEU A 91 0.75 -1.50 -13.75
C LEU A 91 1.06 -2.07 -12.36
N ALA A 92 0.15 -2.92 -11.83
CA ALA A 92 0.32 -3.56 -10.53
C ALA A 92 1.59 -4.41 -10.49
N THR A 93 1.87 -5.16 -11.56
CA THR A 93 3.11 -5.93 -11.70
C THR A 93 4.35 -5.04 -11.61
N GLY A 94 4.38 -3.92 -12.33
CA GLY A 94 5.49 -2.98 -12.31
C GLY A 94 5.72 -2.40 -10.91
N LEU A 95 4.64 -2.05 -10.22
CA LEU A 95 4.68 -1.64 -8.83
C LEU A 95 5.29 -2.77 -7.97
N THR A 96 4.72 -3.97 -7.94
CA THR A 96 5.23 -5.08 -7.12
C THR A 96 6.72 -5.34 -7.30
N VAL A 97 7.22 -5.27 -8.54
CA VAL A 97 8.65 -5.43 -8.85
C VAL A 97 9.50 -4.31 -8.22
N ILE A 98 9.05 -3.06 -8.30
CA ILE A 98 9.73 -1.91 -7.69
C ILE A 98 9.79 -2.07 -6.17
N GLU A 99 8.66 -2.34 -5.51
CA GLU A 99 8.59 -2.39 -4.04
C GLU A 99 9.38 -3.57 -3.46
N THR A 100 9.26 -4.75 -4.09
CA THR A 100 10.06 -5.93 -3.72
C THR A 100 11.55 -5.63 -3.73
N ALA A 101 12.02 -4.92 -4.76
CA ALA A 101 13.42 -4.54 -4.87
C ALA A 101 13.80 -3.38 -3.93
N ALA A 102 13.01 -2.31 -3.91
CA ALA A 102 13.33 -1.08 -3.19
C ALA A 102 13.26 -1.25 -1.66
N ASP A 103 12.26 -1.95 -1.13
CA ASP A 103 12.14 -2.17 0.32
C ASP A 103 13.29 -3.05 0.84
N THR A 104 13.58 -4.14 0.14
CA THR A 104 14.68 -5.04 0.49
C THR A 104 16.03 -4.35 0.35
N ASP A 105 16.28 -3.63 -0.76
CA ASP A 105 17.52 -2.89 -0.95
C ASP A 105 17.67 -1.79 0.11
N SER A 106 16.62 -1.01 0.37
CA SER A 106 16.61 0.01 1.42
C SER A 106 16.87 -0.57 2.81
N ALA A 107 16.43 -1.81 3.08
CA ALA A 107 16.70 -2.52 4.34
C ALA A 107 18.13 -3.10 4.43
N LEU A 108 18.80 -3.35 3.30
CA LEU A 108 20.17 -3.89 3.26
C LEU A 108 21.24 -2.82 3.06
N LEU A 109 20.88 -1.64 2.55
CA LEU A 109 21.80 -0.54 2.22
C LEU A 109 22.45 0.12 3.45
N GLY A 110 23.59 -0.39 3.91
CA GLY A 110 24.39 0.23 4.97
C GLY A 110 24.28 -0.48 6.33
N PRO A 111 24.63 0.17 7.45
CA PRO A 111 24.75 -0.50 8.75
C PRO A 111 23.45 -1.14 9.23
N GLU A 112 23.53 -2.36 9.78
CA GLU A 112 22.37 -3.14 10.21
C GLU A 112 21.57 -2.45 11.32
N LYS A 113 22.25 -1.84 12.30
CA LYS A 113 21.60 -1.12 13.42
C LYS A 113 20.63 -0.04 12.98
N GLN A 114 20.78 0.49 11.76
CA GLN A 114 19.93 1.55 11.22
C GLN A 114 18.95 1.06 10.13
N ARG A 115 18.85 -0.25 9.90
CA ARG A 115 17.97 -0.86 8.87
C ARG A 115 16.53 -0.35 8.95
N THR A 116 15.92 -0.43 10.14
CA THR A 116 14.54 0.02 10.38
C THR A 116 14.39 1.53 10.14
N LEU A 117 15.31 2.33 10.66
CA LEU A 117 15.28 3.79 10.51
C LEU A 117 15.38 4.22 9.04
N ARG A 118 16.28 3.62 8.25
CA ARG A 118 16.42 3.96 6.83
C ARG A 118 15.17 3.62 6.03
N LEU A 119 14.63 2.42 6.24
CA LEU A 119 13.40 2.02 5.56
C LEU A 119 12.26 2.96 5.95
N ASN A 120 12.15 3.32 7.24
CA ASN A 120 11.12 4.24 7.70
C ASN A 120 11.27 5.64 7.09
N ILE A 121 12.49 6.19 7.01
CA ILE A 121 12.78 7.48 6.36
C ILE A 121 12.41 7.45 4.87
N SER A 122 12.81 6.40 4.14
CA SER A 122 12.46 6.25 2.72
C SER A 122 10.93 6.26 2.53
N GLN A 123 10.27 5.50 3.40
CA GLN A 123 8.82 5.36 3.40
C GLN A 123 8.10 6.61 3.96
N THR A 124 8.77 7.53 4.67
CA THR A 124 8.22 8.83 5.08
C THR A 124 7.90 9.74 3.89
N PHE A 125 8.42 9.45 2.69
CA PHE A 125 8.00 10.11 1.44
C PHE A 125 6.73 9.52 0.82
N LEU A 126 6.26 8.36 1.29
CA LEU A 126 5.03 7.73 0.81
C LEU A 126 3.80 8.63 0.95
N PRO A 127 3.52 9.25 2.13
CA PRO A 127 2.33 10.08 2.32
C PRO A 127 2.34 11.32 1.42
N PHE A 128 3.51 11.92 1.15
CA PHE A 128 3.62 13.01 0.16
C PHE A 128 3.17 12.56 -1.23
N GLY A 129 3.57 11.35 -1.63
CA GLY A 129 3.09 10.75 -2.86
C GLY A 129 1.56 10.60 -2.85
N SER A 130 1.01 10.02 -1.79
CA SER A 130 -0.43 9.80 -1.66
C SER A 130 -1.25 11.10 -1.65
N ILE A 131 -0.76 12.13 -0.95
CA ILE A 131 -1.34 13.48 -0.96
C ILE A 131 -1.30 14.05 -2.38
N ALA A 132 -0.16 13.97 -3.08
CA ALA A 132 -0.07 14.43 -4.47
C ALA A 132 -1.05 13.69 -5.38
N GLY A 133 -1.19 12.37 -5.22
CA GLY A 133 -2.16 11.56 -5.97
C GLY A 133 -3.61 11.98 -5.72
N ILE A 134 -4.01 12.14 -4.46
CA ILE A 134 -5.35 12.62 -4.12
C ILE A 134 -5.59 14.04 -4.61
N LEU A 135 -4.63 14.96 -4.48
CA LEU A 135 -4.79 16.33 -4.97
C LEU A 135 -4.96 16.36 -6.49
N LEU A 136 -4.19 15.56 -7.23
CA LEU A 136 -4.35 15.40 -8.67
C LEU A 136 -5.76 14.89 -9.00
N GLY A 137 -6.25 13.86 -8.30
CA GLY A 137 -7.62 13.37 -8.49
C GLY A 137 -8.69 14.41 -8.13
N LYS A 138 -8.56 15.07 -6.97
CA LYS A 138 -9.48 16.10 -6.47
C LYS A 138 -9.66 17.25 -7.45
N TYR A 139 -8.59 17.73 -8.07
CA TYR A 139 -8.65 18.90 -8.95
C TYR A 139 -8.83 18.56 -10.43
N LEU A 140 -8.33 17.42 -10.90
CA LEU A 140 -8.39 17.05 -12.32
C LEU A 140 -9.55 16.13 -12.67
N ILE A 141 -10.03 15.31 -11.72
CA ILE A 141 -11.08 14.32 -11.96
C ILE A 141 -12.43 14.81 -11.41
N PHE A 142 -12.47 15.25 -10.15
CA PHE A 142 -13.70 15.70 -9.49
C PHE A 142 -14.04 17.16 -9.83
N SER A 143 -14.50 17.42 -11.06
CA SER A 143 -14.93 18.76 -11.49
C SER A 143 -16.38 19.05 -11.07
N GLY A 144 -16.57 19.92 -10.06
CA GLY A 144 -17.82 20.67 -9.85
C GLY A 144 -18.96 19.94 -9.11
N GLY A 145 -18.75 19.53 -7.86
CA GLY A 145 -19.82 19.42 -6.84
C GLY A 145 -20.73 18.19 -6.88
N GLU A 146 -21.23 17.78 -8.05
CA GLU A 146 -22.09 16.59 -8.21
C GLU A 146 -21.26 15.33 -8.49
N ASN A 147 -21.66 14.19 -7.93
CA ASN A 147 -21.01 12.90 -8.18
C ASN A 147 -21.19 12.46 -9.64
N LEU A 148 -20.18 11.80 -10.22
CA LEU A 148 -20.21 11.40 -11.64
C LEU A 148 -21.41 10.52 -11.98
N ASP A 149 -21.79 9.62 -11.07
CA ASP A 149 -22.99 8.77 -11.21
C ASP A 149 -24.28 9.58 -11.32
N GLU A 150 -24.41 10.66 -10.54
CA GLU A 150 -25.59 11.51 -10.55
C GLU A 150 -25.68 12.29 -11.88
N GLN A 151 -24.55 12.84 -12.34
CA GLN A 151 -24.46 13.52 -13.64
C GLN A 151 -24.76 12.57 -14.81
N LEU A 152 -24.23 11.33 -14.76
CA LEU A 152 -24.51 10.30 -15.77
C LEU A 152 -25.95 9.80 -15.72
N SER A 153 -26.59 9.77 -14.55
CA SER A 153 -27.99 9.32 -14.39
C SER A 153 -28.99 10.28 -15.06
N LYS A 154 -28.65 11.58 -15.12
CA LYS A 154 -29.45 12.63 -15.77
C LYS A 154 -29.35 12.60 -17.31
N LEU A 155 -28.45 11.78 -17.87
CA LEU A 155 -28.18 11.70 -19.31
C LEU A 155 -28.58 10.34 -19.89
N SER A 156 -29.16 10.34 -21.10
CA SER A 156 -29.50 9.13 -21.85
C SER A 156 -29.04 9.19 -23.31
N GLY A 157 -28.94 8.03 -23.96
CA GLY A 157 -28.55 7.93 -25.37
C GLY A 157 -27.13 8.42 -25.67
N SER A 158 -26.95 9.08 -26.81
CA SER A 158 -25.64 9.53 -27.31
C SER A 158 -24.97 10.60 -26.44
N ALA A 159 -25.75 11.42 -25.73
CA ALA A 159 -25.24 12.44 -24.82
C ALA A 159 -24.51 11.80 -23.62
N ARG A 160 -25.02 10.68 -23.11
CA ARG A 160 -24.38 9.92 -22.02
C ARG A 160 -23.05 9.33 -22.46
N ILE A 161 -22.99 8.76 -23.67
CA ILE A 161 -21.76 8.15 -24.20
C ILE A 161 -20.66 9.22 -24.33
N ARG A 162 -20.97 10.36 -24.95
CA ARG A 162 -20.03 11.48 -25.09
C ARG A 162 -19.55 12.04 -23.75
N PHE A 163 -20.45 12.18 -22.78
CA PHE A 163 -20.10 12.63 -21.44
C PHE A 163 -19.22 11.62 -20.71
N GLY A 164 -19.53 10.32 -20.82
CA GLY A 164 -18.71 9.22 -20.30
C GLY A 164 -17.29 9.20 -20.90
N GLU A 165 -17.16 9.39 -22.21
CA GLU A 165 -15.86 9.52 -22.89
C GLU A 165 -15.07 10.74 -22.38
N GLN A 166 -15.72 11.89 -22.21
CA GLN A 166 -15.07 13.09 -21.67
C GLN A 166 -14.63 12.88 -20.21
N ALA A 167 -15.47 12.24 -19.39
CA ALA A 167 -15.13 11.88 -18.02
C ALA A 167 -13.95 10.89 -17.97
N LEU A 168 -13.91 9.93 -18.88
CA LEU A 168 -12.81 8.98 -19.02
C LEU A 168 -11.50 9.69 -19.38
N GLN A 169 -11.52 10.63 -20.34
CA GLN A 169 -10.35 11.42 -20.71
C GLN A 169 -9.85 12.32 -19.57
N LYS A 170 -10.76 12.95 -18.80
CA LYS A 170 -10.39 13.70 -17.59
C LYS A 170 -9.73 12.79 -16.55
N THR A 171 -10.26 11.59 -16.36
CA THR A 171 -9.74 10.60 -15.42
C THR A 171 -8.30 10.17 -15.74
N LEU A 172 -7.90 10.25 -17.01
CA LEU A 172 -6.56 9.86 -17.48
C LEU A 172 -5.55 11.01 -17.49
N GLN A 173 -5.96 12.26 -17.30
CA GLN A 173 -5.02 13.38 -17.24
C GLN A 173 -3.92 13.20 -16.17
N PRO A 174 -4.22 12.75 -14.93
CA PRO A 174 -3.17 12.46 -13.94
C PRO A 174 -2.14 11.45 -14.42
N TYR A 175 -2.54 10.47 -15.24
CA TYR A 175 -1.65 9.45 -15.79
C TYR A 175 -0.64 10.02 -16.77
N LYS A 176 -0.98 11.09 -17.49
CA LYS A 176 -0.01 11.80 -18.35
C LYS A 176 1.15 12.38 -17.54
N TYR A 177 0.84 13.01 -16.40
CA TYR A 177 1.87 13.53 -15.49
C TYR A 177 2.70 12.41 -14.86
N LEU A 178 2.04 11.33 -14.50
CA LEU A 178 2.67 10.17 -13.89
C LEU A 178 3.64 9.47 -14.86
N VAL A 179 3.29 9.33 -16.15
CA VAL A 179 4.19 8.87 -17.22
C VAL A 179 5.46 9.73 -17.31
N MET A 180 5.32 11.06 -17.27
CA MET A 180 6.49 11.97 -17.29
C MET A 180 7.38 11.78 -16.06
N VAL A 181 6.79 11.66 -14.87
CA VAL A 181 7.54 11.43 -13.63
C VAL A 181 8.27 10.08 -13.67
N ILE A 182 7.62 9.02 -14.13
CA ILE A 182 8.26 7.69 -14.26
C ILE A 182 9.42 7.75 -15.25
N ALA A 183 9.25 8.41 -16.40
CA ALA A 183 10.31 8.54 -17.41
C ALA A 183 11.54 9.27 -16.84
N ILE A 184 11.34 10.39 -16.12
CA ILE A 184 12.42 11.10 -15.43
C ILE A 184 13.11 10.18 -14.43
N MET A 185 12.34 9.41 -13.66
CA MET A 185 12.89 8.52 -12.64
C MET A 185 13.71 7.37 -13.24
N ILE A 186 13.29 6.81 -14.38
CA ILE A 186 14.10 5.82 -15.11
C ILE A 186 15.45 6.43 -15.49
N ILE A 187 15.46 7.66 -16.03
CA ILE A 187 16.70 8.36 -16.41
C ILE A 187 17.58 8.59 -15.17
N LEU A 188 17.01 9.08 -14.07
CA LEU A 188 17.74 9.29 -12.81
C LEU A 188 18.37 7.98 -12.32
N PHE A 189 17.60 6.89 -12.25
CA PHE A 189 18.13 5.59 -11.83
C PHE A 189 19.22 5.09 -12.77
N LEU A 190 19.12 5.30 -14.09
CA LEU A 190 20.18 4.92 -15.02
C LEU A 190 21.51 5.63 -14.70
N ILE A 191 21.46 6.95 -14.45
CA ILE A 191 22.64 7.79 -14.19
C ILE A 191 23.22 7.56 -12.78
N THR A 192 22.38 7.37 -11.76
CA THR A 192 22.84 7.21 -10.38
C THR A 192 23.60 5.89 -10.19
N GLN A 193 24.83 5.96 -9.68
CA GLN A 193 25.59 4.76 -9.30
C GLN A 193 25.11 4.27 -7.92
N PHE A 194 24.60 3.05 -7.87
CA PHE A 194 24.17 2.41 -6.61
C PHE A 194 25.29 1.53 -6.06
N PRO A 195 25.63 1.65 -4.77
CA PRO A 195 26.50 0.66 -4.13
C PRO A 195 25.81 -0.71 -4.15
N SER A 196 26.58 -1.79 -4.31
CA SER A 196 26.02 -3.15 -4.31
C SER A 196 25.50 -3.52 -2.92
N GLY A 197 24.18 -3.42 -2.69
CA GLY A 197 23.50 -3.84 -1.47
C GLY A 197 23.26 -5.35 -1.34
N LYS A 198 23.72 -6.15 -2.32
CA LYS A 198 23.56 -7.61 -2.28
C LYS A 198 24.38 -8.22 -1.14
N PRO A 199 23.79 -9.10 -0.32
CA PRO A 199 24.55 -9.91 0.62
C PRO A 199 25.65 -10.68 -0.12
N LYS A 200 26.90 -10.62 0.36
CA LYS A 200 27.99 -11.41 -0.21
C LYS A 200 27.68 -12.89 -0.06
N GLN A 201 27.47 -13.60 -1.17
CA GLN A 201 27.36 -15.04 -1.17
C GLN A 201 28.76 -15.66 -1.08
N LYS A 202 28.91 -16.78 -0.36
CA LYS A 202 30.12 -17.60 -0.45
C LYS A 202 30.07 -18.35 -1.78
N ASP A 203 31.11 -18.19 -2.60
CA ASP A 203 31.18 -18.68 -3.99
C ASP A 203 30.96 -20.20 -4.16
N ASP A 204 31.13 -20.99 -3.09
CA ASP A 204 31.01 -22.46 -3.10
C ASP A 204 29.64 -23.03 -2.69
N THR A 205 28.61 -22.18 -2.52
CA THR A 205 27.29 -22.67 -2.09
C THR A 205 26.35 -22.96 -3.27
N PRO A 206 25.73 -24.14 -3.37
CA PRO A 206 24.81 -24.45 -4.45
C PRO A 206 23.63 -23.47 -4.46
N LYS A 207 23.22 -23.06 -5.67
CA LYS A 207 22.09 -22.14 -5.89
C LYS A 207 20.82 -22.77 -5.29
N ALA A 208 20.25 -22.12 -4.29
CA ALA A 208 19.03 -22.60 -3.65
C ALA A 208 17.87 -22.59 -4.65
N ASN A 209 17.14 -23.71 -4.75
CA ASN A 209 15.91 -23.77 -5.53
C ASN A 209 14.88 -22.81 -4.90
N LEU A 210 14.24 -21.98 -5.73
CA LEU A 210 13.26 -20.98 -5.30
C LEU A 210 12.11 -21.62 -4.52
N GLY A 211 11.57 -22.75 -5.00
CA GLY A 211 10.47 -23.45 -4.34
C GLY A 211 10.86 -24.01 -2.96
N GLN A 212 12.06 -24.57 -2.84
CA GLN A 212 12.59 -25.05 -1.55
C GLN A 212 12.81 -23.89 -0.58
N THR A 213 13.29 -22.75 -1.09
CA THR A 213 13.48 -21.52 -0.29
C THR A 213 12.16 -21.04 0.30
N VAL A 214 11.09 -20.98 -0.51
CA VAL A 214 9.75 -20.58 -0.06
C VAL A 214 9.25 -21.53 1.03
N ILE A 215 9.36 -22.84 0.83
CA ILE A 215 8.92 -23.84 1.83
C ILE A 215 9.72 -23.69 3.13
N GLN A 216 11.03 -23.47 3.05
CA GLN A 216 11.87 -23.30 4.23
C GLN A 216 11.53 -22.02 5.00
N LEU A 217 11.24 -20.93 4.29
CA LEU A 217 10.77 -19.68 4.89
C LEU A 217 9.41 -19.86 5.59
N LEU A 218 8.47 -20.57 4.95
CA LEU A 218 7.17 -20.88 5.57
C LEU A 218 7.27 -21.81 6.78
N LYS A 219 8.34 -22.60 6.91
CA LYS A 219 8.60 -23.41 8.11
C LYS A 219 9.18 -22.60 9.27
N ASN A 220 9.76 -21.43 9.00
CA ASN A 220 10.29 -20.55 10.04
C ASN A 220 9.11 -19.83 10.72
N HIS A 221 8.73 -20.30 11.91
CA HIS A 221 7.57 -19.79 12.64
C HIS A 221 7.62 -18.27 12.87
N ASN A 222 8.80 -17.73 13.20
CA ASN A 222 8.97 -16.29 13.41
C ASN A 222 8.75 -15.49 12.13
N PHE A 223 9.26 -16.01 11.00
CA PHE A 223 9.06 -15.38 9.70
C PHE A 223 7.59 -15.39 9.28
N THR A 224 6.91 -16.53 9.39
CA THR A 224 5.48 -16.63 9.07
C THR A 224 4.61 -15.78 9.97
N TYR A 225 4.97 -15.65 11.25
CA TYR A 225 4.23 -14.81 12.18
C TYR A 225 4.38 -13.32 11.81
N GLY A 226 5.60 -12.89 11.47
CA GLY A 226 5.83 -11.54 10.94
C GLY A 226 5.13 -11.24 9.62
N MET A 227 5.09 -12.20 8.69
CA MET A 227 4.27 -12.09 7.47
C MET A 227 2.80 -11.86 7.79
N PHE A 228 2.24 -12.63 8.72
CA PHE A 228 0.85 -12.51 9.13
C PHE A 228 0.56 -11.15 9.79
N THR A 229 1.45 -10.67 10.67
CA THR A 229 1.33 -9.32 11.26
C THR A 229 1.39 -8.23 10.18
N LEU A 230 2.26 -8.38 9.17
CA LEU A 230 2.34 -7.42 8.06
C LEU A 230 1.07 -7.44 7.20
N PHE A 231 0.52 -8.63 6.92
CA PHE A 231 -0.75 -8.80 6.21
C PHE A 231 -1.91 -8.08 6.93
N MET A 232 -2.01 -8.23 8.25
CA MET A 232 -2.98 -7.50 9.05
C MET A 232 -2.74 -5.99 9.02
N TYR A 233 -1.49 -5.56 9.22
CA TYR A 233 -1.13 -4.15 9.23
C TYR A 233 -1.49 -3.44 7.91
N VAL A 234 -1.13 -4.02 6.76
CA VAL A 234 -1.47 -3.43 5.46
C VAL A 234 -2.98 -3.38 5.26
N GLY A 235 -3.68 -4.41 5.75
CA GLY A 235 -5.14 -4.42 5.82
C GLY A 235 -5.71 -3.23 6.58
N LEU A 236 -5.25 -2.99 7.81
CA LEU A 236 -5.64 -1.82 8.60
C LEU A 236 -5.35 -0.51 7.86
N GLN A 237 -4.16 -0.37 7.28
CA GLN A 237 -3.75 0.85 6.59
C GLN A 237 -4.70 1.22 5.44
N VAL A 238 -4.94 0.29 4.53
CA VAL A 238 -5.84 0.52 3.39
C VAL A 238 -7.27 0.72 3.88
N SER A 239 -7.72 -0.07 4.85
CA SER A 239 -9.09 0.02 5.35
C SER A 239 -9.39 1.38 5.98
N VAL A 240 -8.51 1.90 6.83
CA VAL A 240 -8.68 3.22 7.45
C VAL A 240 -8.79 4.28 6.36
N TRP A 241 -7.88 4.32 5.40
CA TRP A 241 -7.90 5.34 4.34
C TRP A 241 -9.13 5.25 3.44
N SER A 242 -9.53 4.05 3.03
CA SER A 242 -10.72 3.86 2.18
C SER A 242 -12.03 4.14 2.93
N PHE A 243 -12.11 3.80 4.22
CA PHE A 243 -13.33 3.95 5.00
C PHE A 243 -13.47 5.32 5.65
N THR A 244 -12.40 6.13 5.80
CA THR A 244 -12.52 7.52 6.30
C THR A 244 -13.47 8.37 5.44
N ILE A 245 -13.42 8.26 4.11
CA ILE A 245 -14.35 8.98 3.22
C ILE A 245 -15.79 8.53 3.50
N ARG A 246 -16.00 7.21 3.54
CA ARG A 246 -17.33 6.62 3.70
C ARG A 246 -17.91 6.93 5.08
N LEU A 247 -17.07 6.95 6.11
CA LEU A 247 -17.44 7.32 7.46
C LEU A 247 -17.88 8.78 7.54
N ALA A 248 -17.13 9.70 6.92
CA ALA A 248 -17.49 11.11 6.89
C ALA A 248 -18.86 11.31 6.20
N LEU A 249 -19.04 10.74 5.00
CA LEU A 249 -20.29 10.83 4.24
C LEU A 249 -21.50 10.18 4.96
N ASN A 250 -21.27 9.13 5.74
CA ASN A 250 -22.33 8.43 6.46
C ASN A 250 -22.78 9.20 7.71
N LEU A 251 -21.85 9.86 8.41
CA LEU A 251 -22.14 10.62 9.62
C LEU A 251 -22.66 12.03 9.34
N ASP A 252 -22.27 12.62 8.22
CA ASP A 252 -22.77 13.92 7.76
C ASP A 252 -23.20 13.86 6.29
N HIS A 253 -24.51 13.93 6.06
CA HIS A 253 -25.09 13.89 4.71
C HIS A 253 -24.98 15.24 3.98
N SER A 254 -24.55 16.31 4.67
CA SER A 254 -24.39 17.65 4.07
C SER A 254 -23.06 17.83 3.34
N ILE A 255 -22.09 16.92 3.55
CA ILE A 255 -20.79 16.96 2.91
C ILE A 255 -20.74 16.08 1.66
N ASN A 256 -20.02 16.53 0.64
CA ASN A 256 -19.80 15.77 -0.59
C ASN A 256 -18.43 15.06 -0.60
N GLU A 257 -18.17 14.23 -1.61
CA GLU A 257 -16.91 13.50 -1.77
C GLU A 257 -15.69 14.44 -1.78
N ARG A 258 -15.84 15.63 -2.37
CA ARG A 258 -14.78 16.64 -2.44
C ARG A 258 -14.41 17.18 -1.06
N THR A 259 -15.38 17.46 -0.20
CA THR A 259 -15.12 17.88 1.19
C THR A 259 -14.57 16.70 2.00
N SER A 260 -15.11 15.50 1.82
CA SER A 260 -14.65 14.28 2.51
C SER A 260 -13.20 13.92 2.18
N SER A 261 -12.73 14.25 0.97
CA SER A 261 -11.31 14.07 0.59
C SER A 261 -10.34 14.85 1.49
N ASN A 262 -10.78 15.95 2.13
CA ASN A 262 -9.96 16.70 3.08
C ASN A 262 -9.62 15.87 4.33
N PHE A 263 -10.53 15.00 4.79
CA PHE A 263 -10.28 14.13 5.94
C PHE A 263 -9.27 13.03 5.60
N VAL A 264 -9.24 12.53 4.36
CA VAL A 264 -8.19 11.60 3.91
C VAL A 264 -6.84 12.30 3.77
N ILE A 265 -6.83 13.53 3.23
CA ILE A 265 -5.61 14.35 3.23
C ILE A 265 -5.12 14.54 4.67
N GLY A 266 -6.02 14.85 5.60
CA GLY A 266 -5.73 14.90 7.05
C GLY A 266 -5.16 13.59 7.58
N SER A 267 -5.71 12.43 7.15
CA SER A 267 -5.20 11.11 7.51
C SER A 267 -3.78 10.86 7.00
N TYR A 268 -3.45 11.28 5.77
CA TYR A 268 -2.09 11.19 5.24
C TYR A 268 -1.12 12.13 5.94
N VAL A 269 -1.56 13.35 6.28
CA VAL A 269 -0.77 14.28 7.08
C VAL A 269 -0.53 13.72 8.49
N ALA A 270 -1.56 13.15 9.12
CA ALA A 270 -1.42 12.50 10.42
C ALA A 270 -0.46 11.31 10.34
N PHE A 271 -0.55 10.47 9.30
CA PHE A 271 0.38 9.37 9.06
C PHE A 271 1.81 9.86 8.89
N PHE A 272 2.02 10.94 8.15
CA PHE A 272 3.33 11.58 8.00
C PHE A 272 3.89 12.09 9.33
N ILE A 273 3.10 12.85 10.09
CA ILE A 273 3.50 13.37 11.40
C ILE A 273 3.80 12.22 12.37
N GLY A 274 2.92 11.21 12.40
CA GLY A 274 3.10 10.00 13.20
C GLY A 274 4.39 9.26 12.86
N ARG A 275 4.79 9.21 11.58
CA ARG A 275 6.08 8.65 11.17
C ARG A 275 7.27 9.47 11.66
N ILE A 276 7.25 10.79 11.52
CA ILE A 276 8.35 11.65 11.99
C ILE A 276 8.51 11.49 13.51
N ILE A 277 7.41 11.51 14.26
CA ILE A 277 7.44 11.29 15.71
C ILE A 277 8.00 9.90 16.01
N ALA A 278 7.56 8.86 15.28
CA ALA A 278 8.08 7.52 15.46
C ALA A 278 9.58 7.41 15.15
N ASP A 279 10.07 8.04 14.07
CA ASP A 279 11.50 8.09 13.71
C ASP A 279 12.32 8.76 14.80
N TYR A 280 11.83 9.86 15.36
CA TYR A 280 12.46 10.53 16.49
C TYR A 280 12.50 9.62 17.73
N LEU A 281 11.41 8.93 18.03
CA LEU A 281 11.35 7.98 19.13
C LEU A 281 12.27 6.78 18.91
N MET A 282 12.39 6.26 17.68
CA MET A 282 13.28 5.14 17.34
C MET A 282 14.76 5.48 17.45
N LYS A 283 15.14 6.77 17.39
CA LYS A 283 16.51 7.20 17.72
C LYS A 283 16.82 7.06 19.20
N LYS A 284 15.80 7.16 20.07
CA LYS A 284 15.94 7.15 21.54
C LYS A 284 15.59 5.81 22.18
N PHE A 285 14.68 5.06 21.56
CA PHE A 285 14.11 3.83 22.09
C PHE A 285 14.16 2.70 21.04
N PRO A 286 14.22 1.42 21.46
CA PRO A 286 14.10 0.28 20.54
C PRO A 286 12.84 0.35 19.68
N HIS A 287 12.95 0.06 18.39
CA HIS A 287 11.85 0.17 17.41
C HIS A 287 10.61 -0.65 17.78
N LEU A 288 10.78 -1.85 18.35
CA LEU A 288 9.66 -2.67 18.81
C LEU A 288 8.88 -2.03 19.97
N LYS A 289 9.55 -1.28 20.85
CA LYS A 289 8.85 -0.56 21.94
C LYS A 289 8.00 0.58 21.38
N VAL A 290 8.53 1.31 20.38
CA VAL A 290 7.78 2.36 19.68
C VAL A 290 6.56 1.76 18.99
N LEU A 291 6.72 0.64 18.28
CA LEU A 291 5.62 -0.10 17.66
C LEU A 291 4.57 -0.53 18.69
N LEU A 292 4.99 -1.06 19.85
CA LEU A 292 4.10 -1.48 20.92
C LEU A 292 3.25 -0.31 21.44
N TRP A 293 3.86 0.83 21.74
CA TRP A 293 3.13 2.02 22.23
C TRP A 293 2.13 2.53 21.21
N TYR A 294 2.51 2.63 19.95
CA TYR A 294 1.63 3.05 18.86
C TYR A 294 0.45 2.07 18.69
N SER A 295 0.71 0.77 18.84
CA SER A 295 -0.32 -0.26 18.70
C SER A 295 -1.31 -0.25 19.88
N ILE A 296 -0.84 -0.02 21.12
CA ILE A 296 -1.71 0.12 22.29
C ILE A 296 -2.59 1.37 22.17
N LEU A 297 -2.02 2.50 21.75
CA LEU A 297 -2.79 3.72 21.50
C LEU A 297 -3.81 3.52 20.38
N GLY A 298 -3.44 2.80 19.30
CA GLY A 298 -4.35 2.48 18.21
C GLY A 298 -5.51 1.60 18.64
N PHE A 299 -5.22 0.58 19.45
CA PHE A 299 -6.22 -0.28 20.08
C PHE A 299 -7.19 0.54 20.95
N ALA A 300 -6.66 1.43 21.79
CA ALA A 300 -7.48 2.30 22.64
C ALA A 300 -8.32 3.30 21.82
N ALA A 301 -7.78 3.84 20.72
CA ALA A 301 -8.49 4.74 19.82
C ALA A 301 -9.71 4.06 19.16
N ILE A 302 -9.57 2.82 18.71
CA ILE A 302 -10.72 2.04 18.23
C ILE A 302 -11.73 1.80 19.38
N GLY A 303 -11.24 1.51 20.59
CA GLY A 303 -12.06 1.42 21.81
C GLY A 303 -12.93 2.66 22.03
N TYR A 304 -12.33 3.83 21.96
CA TYR A 304 -13.04 5.11 22.07
C TYR A 304 -14.09 5.26 20.96
N MET A 305 -13.71 4.98 19.71
CA MET A 305 -14.61 5.05 18.55
C MET A 305 -15.81 4.09 18.65
N MET A 306 -15.70 2.99 19.40
CA MET A 306 -16.84 2.09 19.64
C MET A 306 -17.85 2.65 20.64
N ILE A 307 -17.38 3.46 21.59
CA ILE A 307 -18.18 4.07 22.66
C ILE A 307 -18.86 5.32 22.12
N ASP A 308 -18.08 6.24 21.56
CA ASP A 308 -18.58 7.47 20.95
C ASP A 308 -18.71 7.29 19.43
N ARG A 309 -19.97 7.22 18.98
CA ARG A 309 -20.32 7.00 17.56
C ARG A 309 -20.72 8.28 16.85
N SER A 310 -20.29 9.42 17.37
CA SER A 310 -20.49 10.74 16.77
C SER A 310 -19.53 11.01 15.60
N PHE A 311 -19.59 12.22 15.05
CA PHE A 311 -18.65 12.70 14.04
C PHE A 311 -17.18 12.65 14.50
N ASP A 312 -16.93 12.58 15.81
CA ASP A 312 -15.60 12.43 16.38
C ASP A 312 -14.88 11.17 15.89
N GLY A 313 -15.63 10.13 15.47
CA GLY A 313 -15.08 8.94 14.83
C GLY A 313 -14.22 9.23 13.59
N VAL A 314 -14.51 10.32 12.85
CA VAL A 314 -13.70 10.75 11.69
C VAL A 314 -12.33 11.26 12.15
N TYR A 315 -12.28 12.05 13.22
CA TYR A 315 -11.02 12.52 13.80
C TYR A 315 -10.23 11.38 14.44
N VAL A 316 -10.91 10.42 15.04
CA VAL A 316 -10.27 9.21 15.57
C VAL A 316 -9.68 8.36 14.44
N ALA A 317 -10.36 8.23 13.30
CA ALA A 317 -9.78 7.57 12.12
C ALA A 317 -8.50 8.27 11.61
N ILE A 318 -8.49 9.61 11.61
CA ILE A 318 -7.29 10.41 11.29
C ILE A 318 -6.17 10.12 12.31
N LEU A 319 -6.49 10.06 13.60
CA LEU A 319 -5.52 9.71 14.65
C LEU A 319 -4.95 8.30 14.45
N ILE A 320 -5.80 7.32 14.16
CA ILE A 320 -5.39 5.94 13.86
C ILE A 320 -4.43 5.92 12.66
N SER A 321 -4.67 6.75 11.65
CA SER A 321 -3.74 6.95 10.53
C SER A 321 -2.38 7.47 10.98
N GLY A 322 -2.31 8.34 12.00
CA GLY A 322 -1.03 8.70 12.64
C GLY A 322 -0.36 7.53 13.37
N LEU A 323 -1.15 6.73 14.08
CA LEU A 323 -0.69 5.62 14.92
C LEU A 323 -0.23 4.38 14.13
N MET A 324 -0.51 4.30 12.83
CA MET A 324 0.07 3.27 11.96
C MET A 324 1.48 3.63 11.44
N GLY A 325 1.98 4.85 11.70
CA GLY A 325 3.27 5.37 11.19
C GLY A 325 4.42 4.36 11.13
N PRO A 326 4.87 3.79 12.27
CA PRO A 326 6.04 2.92 12.30
C PRO A 326 5.80 1.49 11.80
N GLY A 327 4.55 1.07 11.60
CA GLY A 327 4.20 -0.35 11.53
C GLY A 327 4.86 -1.11 10.39
N TYR A 328 4.67 -0.66 9.14
CA TYR A 328 5.21 -1.35 7.97
C TYR A 328 6.71 -1.57 8.07
N ALA A 329 7.47 -0.48 8.23
CA ALA A 329 8.92 -0.53 8.21
C ALA A 329 9.48 -1.38 9.36
N THR A 330 8.89 -1.27 10.56
CA THR A 330 9.34 -2.02 11.74
C THR A 330 9.06 -3.52 11.60
N ILE A 331 7.86 -3.89 11.18
CA ILE A 331 7.49 -5.30 11.01
C ILE A 331 8.32 -5.91 9.87
N TYR A 332 8.47 -5.20 8.75
CA TYR A 332 9.24 -5.66 7.60
C TYR A 332 10.70 -5.95 7.96
N THR A 333 11.39 -4.99 8.58
CA THR A 333 12.83 -5.13 8.87
C THR A 333 13.10 -6.13 9.98
N GLU A 334 12.25 -6.21 10.99
CA GLU A 334 12.37 -7.21 12.05
C GLU A 334 12.14 -8.62 11.50
N THR A 335 11.09 -8.78 10.67
CA THR A 335 10.77 -10.07 10.06
C THR A 335 11.88 -10.53 9.12
N LEU A 336 12.48 -9.60 8.36
CA LEU A 336 13.65 -9.88 7.53
C LEU A 336 14.89 -10.23 8.39
N GLY A 337 14.99 -9.68 9.60
CA GLY A 337 16.04 -10.01 10.58
C GLY A 337 16.00 -11.47 11.07
N PHE A 338 14.85 -12.16 10.95
CA PHE A 338 14.75 -13.58 11.26
C PHE A 338 15.43 -14.50 10.23
N ILE A 339 15.89 -13.95 9.11
CA ILE A 339 16.54 -14.69 8.04
C ILE A 339 18.04 -14.82 8.31
N LYS A 340 18.50 -16.06 8.51
CA LYS A 340 19.91 -16.38 8.76
C LYS A 340 20.70 -16.60 7.47
N ASP A 341 20.06 -17.17 6.46
CA ASP A 341 20.70 -17.47 5.17
C ASP A 341 20.47 -16.30 4.21
N ALA A 342 21.56 -15.60 3.89
CA ALA A 342 21.60 -14.48 2.95
C ALA A 342 20.99 -14.81 1.57
N ARG A 343 20.98 -16.08 1.14
CA ARG A 343 20.36 -16.52 -0.14
C ARG A 343 18.84 -16.47 -0.12
N GLN A 344 18.24 -16.37 1.06
CA GLN A 344 16.79 -16.34 1.26
C GLN A 344 16.27 -14.92 1.37
N THR A 345 17.13 -13.93 1.63
CA THR A 345 16.74 -12.55 1.93
C THR A 345 15.90 -11.91 0.82
N GLU A 346 16.25 -12.09 -0.46
CA GLU A 346 15.45 -11.55 -1.57
C GLU A 346 14.07 -12.20 -1.66
N THR A 347 13.98 -13.52 -1.41
CA THR A 347 12.71 -14.26 -1.44
C THR A 347 11.87 -13.94 -0.22
N ALA A 348 12.50 -13.73 0.94
CA ALA A 348 11.84 -13.30 2.16
C ALA A 348 11.23 -11.89 2.00
N GLY A 349 11.99 -10.93 1.46
CA GLY A 349 11.48 -9.60 1.15
C GLY A 349 10.30 -9.63 0.18
N ALA A 350 10.37 -10.43 -0.88
CA ALA A 350 9.24 -10.65 -1.77
C ALA A 350 8.01 -11.24 -1.07
N MET A 351 8.18 -12.25 -0.22
CA MET A 351 7.08 -12.83 0.54
C MET A 351 6.44 -11.81 1.50
N LEU A 352 7.22 -10.87 2.05
CA LEU A 352 6.69 -9.76 2.83
C LEU A 352 5.87 -8.80 1.96
N VAL A 353 6.36 -8.44 0.77
CA VAL A 353 5.60 -7.61 -0.18
C VAL A 353 4.33 -8.31 -0.68
N MET A 354 4.31 -9.65 -0.80
CA MET A 354 3.07 -10.39 -1.10
C MET A 354 1.96 -10.11 -0.07
N MET A 355 2.31 -9.79 1.18
CA MET A 355 1.35 -9.52 2.25
C MET A 355 0.58 -8.20 2.04
N VAL A 356 0.99 -7.38 1.08
CA VAL A 356 0.21 -6.22 0.62
C VAL A 356 -1.19 -6.62 0.15
N VAL A 357 -1.40 -7.90 -0.23
CA VAL A 357 -2.72 -8.49 -0.50
C VAL A 357 -3.72 -8.31 0.66
N GLY A 358 -3.24 -8.12 1.90
CA GLY A 358 -4.09 -7.75 3.04
C GLY A 358 -4.90 -6.47 2.82
N GLY A 359 -4.38 -5.53 2.05
CA GLY A 359 -5.08 -4.32 1.64
C GLY A 359 -6.27 -4.55 0.70
N GLY A 360 -6.44 -5.75 0.12
CA GLY A 360 -7.67 -6.15 -0.57
C GLY A 360 -8.64 -6.91 0.33
N VAL A 361 -8.12 -7.74 1.23
CA VAL A 361 -8.91 -8.65 2.07
C VAL A 361 -9.59 -7.92 3.22
N TRP A 362 -8.85 -7.14 4.02
CA TRP A 362 -9.39 -6.51 5.22
C TRP A 362 -10.43 -5.42 4.95
N PRO A 363 -10.30 -4.56 3.93
CA PRO A 363 -11.37 -3.63 3.59
C PRO A 363 -12.66 -4.32 3.16
N ALA A 364 -12.57 -5.49 2.50
CA ALA A 364 -13.74 -6.28 2.15
C ALA A 364 -14.44 -6.85 3.39
N ILE A 365 -13.65 -7.37 4.35
CA ILE A 365 -14.18 -7.82 5.65
C ILE A 365 -14.83 -6.65 6.40
N GLN A 366 -14.16 -5.50 6.47
CA GLN A 366 -14.71 -4.31 7.11
C GLN A 366 -16.01 -3.85 6.42
N GLY A 367 -16.07 -3.86 5.09
CA GLY A 367 -17.27 -3.55 4.32
C GLY A 367 -18.43 -4.48 4.66
N TRP A 368 -18.17 -5.79 4.70
CA TRP A 368 -19.17 -6.77 5.11
C TRP A 368 -19.68 -6.54 6.53
N VAL A 369 -18.80 -6.21 7.49
CA VAL A 369 -19.22 -5.87 8.86
C VAL A 369 -20.03 -4.57 8.88
N ALA A 370 -19.65 -3.56 8.09
CA ALA A 370 -20.42 -2.31 7.98
C ALA A 370 -21.84 -2.59 7.47
N ASP A 371 -21.98 -3.41 6.43
CA ASP A 371 -23.27 -3.79 5.85
C ASP A 371 -24.12 -4.63 6.82
N ALA A 372 -23.50 -5.59 7.52
CA ALA A 372 -24.19 -6.46 8.47
C ALA A 372 -24.64 -5.74 9.74
N THR A 373 -23.87 -4.75 10.21
CA THR A 373 -24.18 -3.99 11.44
C THR A 373 -24.96 -2.70 11.18
N GLY A 374 -25.03 -2.24 9.93
CA GLY A 374 -25.60 -0.95 9.56
C GLY A 374 -24.82 0.25 10.09
N SER A 375 -23.62 0.05 10.65
CA SER A 375 -22.81 1.10 11.27
C SER A 375 -21.39 1.10 10.73
N MET A 376 -21.02 2.20 10.07
CA MET A 376 -19.65 2.39 9.60
C MET A 376 -18.67 2.45 10.76
N THR A 377 -19.07 3.02 11.90
CA THR A 377 -18.22 3.11 13.09
C THR A 377 -17.89 1.73 13.65
N ILE A 378 -18.89 0.84 13.81
CA ILE A 378 -18.68 -0.52 14.32
C ILE A 378 -17.76 -1.34 13.40
N SER A 379 -17.76 -1.07 12.10
CA SER A 379 -16.90 -1.76 11.14
C SER A 379 -15.40 -1.65 11.49
N PHE A 380 -14.97 -0.56 12.15
CA PHE A 380 -13.57 -0.39 12.59
C PHE A 380 -13.17 -1.39 13.70
N ALA A 381 -14.12 -2.04 14.39
CA ALA A 381 -13.84 -3.05 15.40
C ALA A 381 -13.05 -4.25 14.85
N VAL A 382 -13.15 -4.54 13.55
CA VAL A 382 -12.36 -5.58 12.87
C VAL A 382 -10.87 -5.39 13.14
N HIS A 383 -10.41 -4.14 13.26
CA HIS A 383 -9.00 -3.80 13.46
C HIS A 383 -8.51 -3.91 14.90
N PHE A 384 -9.37 -4.25 15.87
CA PHE A 384 -8.89 -4.72 17.18
C PHE A 384 -8.00 -5.96 17.03
N LEU A 385 -8.33 -6.84 16.09
CA LEU A 385 -7.52 -8.02 15.78
C LEU A 385 -6.16 -7.60 15.23
N THR A 386 -6.12 -6.60 14.35
CA THR A 386 -4.88 -6.10 13.76
C THR A 386 -3.96 -5.46 14.81
N PHE A 387 -4.46 -4.50 15.58
CA PHE A 387 -3.63 -3.88 16.63
C PHE A 387 -3.28 -4.88 17.73
N GLY A 388 -4.19 -5.81 18.06
CA GLY A 388 -3.92 -6.92 18.97
C GLY A 388 -2.76 -7.80 18.49
N ALA A 389 -2.76 -8.20 17.21
CA ALA A 389 -1.67 -8.95 16.62
C ALA A 389 -0.34 -8.16 16.63
N MET A 390 -0.37 -6.86 16.35
CA MET A 390 0.82 -6.00 16.44
C MET A 390 1.35 -5.87 17.87
N ILE A 391 0.46 -5.76 18.87
CA ILE A 391 0.81 -5.74 20.30
C ILE A 391 1.49 -7.05 20.69
N ILE A 392 0.88 -8.19 20.34
CA ILE A 392 1.44 -9.52 20.65
C ILE A 392 2.78 -9.71 19.95
N TYR A 393 2.88 -9.33 18.67
CA TYR A 393 4.13 -9.35 17.89
C TYR A 393 5.24 -8.54 18.58
N ALA A 394 4.98 -7.26 18.84
CA ALA A 394 5.98 -6.38 19.44
C ALA A 394 6.38 -6.86 20.85
N TYR A 395 5.41 -7.24 21.68
CA TYR A 395 5.66 -7.73 23.03
C TYR A 395 6.48 -9.02 23.04
N HIS A 396 6.14 -9.98 22.19
CA HIS A 396 6.83 -11.26 22.09
C HIS A 396 8.31 -11.06 21.73
N TYR A 397 8.60 -10.26 20.70
CA TYR A 397 9.98 -10.03 20.27
C TYR A 397 10.76 -9.02 21.13
N ILE A 398 10.09 -8.21 21.95
CA ILE A 398 10.76 -7.47 23.04
C ILE A 398 11.25 -8.42 24.13
N LYS A 399 10.46 -9.44 24.50
CA LYS A 399 10.81 -10.42 25.53
C LYS A 399 11.79 -11.48 25.04
N HIS A 400 11.68 -11.85 23.78
CA HIS A 400 12.53 -12.84 23.11
C HIS A 400 13.27 -12.16 21.96
N PRO A 401 14.20 -11.23 22.26
CA PRO A 401 14.95 -10.54 21.24
C PRO A 401 15.69 -11.55 20.38
N PHE A 402 15.49 -11.46 19.08
CA PHE A 402 16.15 -12.32 18.13
C PHE A 402 17.49 -11.69 17.75
N ASN A 403 18.59 -12.37 18.05
CA ASN A 403 19.91 -12.00 17.54
C ASN A 403 20.00 -12.43 16.07
N GLY A 404 19.44 -11.62 15.19
CA GLY A 404 19.50 -11.79 13.73
C GLY A 404 20.66 -11.02 13.10
N LEU A 405 21.34 -11.67 12.15
CA LEU A 405 22.39 -11.17 11.24
C LEU A 405 23.63 -10.43 11.78
N THR A 406 23.92 -10.48 13.08
CA THR A 406 25.23 -10.88 13.66
C THR A 406 25.20 -10.61 15.15
N GLY A 407 25.10 -11.68 15.94
CA GLY A 407 25.71 -11.68 17.26
C GLY A 407 27.19 -11.94 17.09
N GLU A 408 27.94 -10.91 16.69
CA GLU A 408 29.37 -10.71 16.96
C GLU A 408 29.63 -9.21 17.15
#